data_AF-A0A399ZL78-F1
#
_entry.id   AF-A0A399ZL78-F1
#
_cell.length_a   1.000
_cell.length_b   1.000
_cell.length_c   1.000
_cell.angle_alpha   90.00
_cell.angle_beta   90.00
_cell.angle_gamma   90.00
#
_symmetry.space_group_name_H-M   'P 1'
#
loop_
_entity.id
_entity.type
_entity.pdbx_description
1 polymer ?
#
loop_
_entity_poly.entity_id
_entity_poly.type
_entity_poly.pdbx_seq_one_letter_code
_entity_poly.pdbx_strand_id
1 'polypeptide(L)' 'KFWAIGSGQEYALGALHANYHRYRTPLEIAKASMAAACEFDLHSDHPCVYHNVKLTRQAKSK' A
#
# COMPACT_ATOMS: atom_id res chain seq x y z
N LYS A 1 1.99 -10.66 1.09
CA LYS A 1 2.91 -9.50 1.18
C LYS A 1 2.15 -8.17 1.25
N PHE A 2 1.06 -8.00 0.49
CA PHE A 2 0.22 -6.79 0.43
C PHE A 2 -1.20 -7.11 -0.09
N TRP A 3 -2.15 -6.18 0.09
CA TRP A 3 -3.54 -6.22 -0.40
C TRP A 3 -4.11 -4.78 -0.45
N ALA A 4 -5.20 -4.56 -1.18
CA ALA A 4 -5.94 -3.28 -1.21
C ALA A 4 -7.45 -3.55 -1.29
N ILE A 5 -8.25 -2.61 -0.80
CA ILE A 5 -9.73 -2.64 -0.84
C ILE A 5 -10.26 -1.25 -1.21
N GLY A 6 -11.49 -1.19 -1.74
CA GLY A 6 -12.15 0.04 -2.19
C GLY A 6 -12.25 0.14 -3.72
N SER A 7 -12.83 1.23 -4.22
CA SER A 7 -13.02 1.46 -5.68
C SER A 7 -11.70 1.51 -6.45
N GLY A 8 -10.66 2.11 -5.88
CA GLY A 8 -9.32 2.20 -6.48
C GLY A 8 -8.44 0.96 -6.33
N GLN A 9 -8.99 -0.17 -5.87
CA GLN A 9 -8.18 -1.35 -5.52
C GLN A 9 -7.40 -1.93 -6.71
N GLU A 10 -7.95 -1.90 -7.92
CA GLU A 10 -7.31 -2.51 -9.09
C GLU A 10 -6.03 -1.77 -9.48
N TYR A 11 -6.09 -0.43 -9.48
CA TYR A 11 -4.93 0.44 -9.70
C TYR A 11 -3.89 0.29 -8.59
N ALA A 12 -4.34 0.26 -7.32
CA ALA A 12 -3.47 0.08 -6.17
C ALA A 12 -2.75 -1.29 -6.22
N LEU A 13 -3.47 -2.38 -6.53
CA LEU A 13 -2.89 -3.72 -6.62
C LEU A 13 -1.88 -3.84 -7.76
N GLY A 14 -2.15 -3.23 -8.92
CA GLY A 14 -1.20 -3.16 -10.02
C GLY A 14 0.10 -2.44 -9.62
N ALA A 15 -0.03 -1.28 -8.99
CA ALA A 15 1.12 -0.51 -8.50
C ALA A 15 1.89 -1.22 -7.38
N LEU A 16 1.20 -1.88 -6.45
CA LEU A 16 1.81 -2.71 -5.41
C LEU A 16 2.62 -3.85 -6.05
N HIS A 17 2.04 -4.57 -7.00
CA HIS A 17 2.71 -5.69 -7.68
C HIS A 17 3.98 -5.25 -8.41
N ALA A 18 3.90 -4.17 -9.20
CA ALA A 18 5.03 -3.66 -9.97
C ALA A 18 6.18 -3.16 -9.08
N ASN A 19 5.88 -2.65 -7.88
CA ASN A 19 6.86 -1.96 -7.04
C ASN A 19 7.29 -2.74 -5.80
N TYR A 20 6.68 -3.87 -5.50
CA TYR A 20 6.92 -4.59 -4.25
C TYR A 20 8.41 -4.91 -3.99
N HIS A 21 9.14 -5.25 -5.06
CA HIS A 21 10.56 -5.60 -4.99
C HIS A 21 11.50 -4.43 -5.28
N ARG A 22 10.96 -3.27 -5.68
CA ARG A 22 11.73 -2.11 -6.12
C ARG A 22 11.99 -1.12 -4.98
N TYR A 23 10.99 -0.86 -4.15
CA TYR A 23 11.12 0.06 -3.02
C TYR A 23 11.66 -0.64 -1.77
N ARG A 24 12.31 0.14 -0.90
CA ARG A 24 13.02 -0.37 0.28
C ARG A 24 12.13 -0.44 1.50
N THR A 25 11.10 0.41 1.57
CA THR A 25 10.23 0.49 2.74
C THR A 25 8.77 0.17 2.40
N PRO A 26 8.00 -0.45 3.32
CA PRO A 26 6.57 -0.67 3.12
C PRO A 26 5.79 0.62 2.89
N LEU A 27 6.20 1.72 3.54
CA LEU A 27 5.55 3.02 3.42
C LEU A 27 5.70 3.60 2.01
N GLU A 28 6.86 3.47 1.38
CA GLU A 28 7.07 3.92 -0.02
C GLU A 28 6.16 3.16 -0.98
N ILE A 29 6.06 1.84 -0.84
CA ILE A 29 5.20 1.01 -1.68
C ILE A 29 3.73 1.42 -1.50
N ALA A 30 3.29 1.63 -0.26
CA ALA A 30 1.92 2.06 0.05
C ALA A 30 1.59 3.46 -0.50
N LYS A 31 2.55 4.39 -0.46
CA LYS A 31 2.37 5.73 -1.05
C LYS A 31 2.25 5.67 -2.57
N ALA A 32 3.13 4.92 -3.23
CA ALA A 32 3.08 4.76 -4.68
C ALA A 32 1.77 4.10 -5.15
N SER A 33 1.26 3.11 -4.41
CA SER A 33 -0.02 2.48 -4.74
C SER A 33 -1.21 3.41 -4.57
N MET A 34 -1.21 4.24 -3.51
CA MET A 34 -2.26 5.24 -3.32
C MET A 34 -2.21 6.33 -4.38
N ALA A 35 -1.01 6.77 -4.79
CA ALA A 35 -0.87 7.73 -5.88
C ALA A 35 -1.48 7.17 -7.19
N ALA A 36 -1.22 5.90 -7.52
CA ALA A 36 -1.85 5.27 -8.68
C ALA A 36 -3.38 5.17 -8.55
N ALA A 37 -3.90 4.87 -7.36
CA ALA A 37 -5.34 4.86 -7.14
C ALA A 37 -5.97 6.25 -7.29
N CYS A 38 -5.38 7.28 -6.68
CA CYS A 38 -5.87 8.66 -6.78
C CYS A 38 -5.75 9.24 -8.20
N GLU A 39 -4.79 8.78 -8.99
CA GLU A 39 -4.63 9.22 -10.39
C GLU A 39 -5.72 8.64 -11.31
N PHE A 40 -6.17 7.40 -11.07
CA PHE A 40 -7.00 6.66 -12.03
C PHE A 40 -8.41 6.30 -11.53
N ASP A 41 -8.68 6.32 -10.23
CA ASP A 41 -10.02 6.12 -9.68
C ASP A 41 -10.69 7.46 -9.37
N LEU A 42 -11.85 7.69 -9.99
CA LEU A 42 -12.66 8.91 -9.80
C LEU A 42 -13.11 9.15 -8.35
N HIS A 43 -13.09 8.11 -7.51
CA HIS A 43 -13.57 8.15 -6.13
C HIS A 43 -12.45 8.16 -5.10
N SER A 44 -11.19 8.22 -5.54
CA SER A 44 -10.01 8.25 -4.68
C SER A 44 -9.24 9.53 -4.93
N ASP A 45 -8.84 10.25 -3.87
CA ASP A 45 -8.08 11.49 -4.01
C ASP A 45 -7.14 11.72 -2.82
N HIS A 46 -6.19 12.62 -3.01
CA HIS A 46 -5.32 13.17 -1.98
C HIS A 46 -6.01 14.29 -1.19
N PRO A 47 -5.56 14.57 0.04
CA PRO A 47 -4.45 13.96 0.76
C PRO A 47 -4.78 12.59 1.38
N CYS A 48 -3.81 11.66 1.37
CA CYS A 48 -3.96 10.35 2.02
C CYS A 48 -3.25 10.31 3.39
N VAL A 49 -3.83 9.55 4.33
CA VAL A 49 -3.24 9.28 5.66
C VAL A 49 -2.50 7.94 5.62
N TYR A 50 -1.28 7.91 6.16
CA TYR A 50 -0.46 6.69 6.21
C TYR A 50 0.02 6.42 7.63
N HIS A 51 -0.01 5.15 8.02
CA HIS A 51 0.56 4.67 9.26
C HIS A 51 1.60 3.60 8.96
N ASN A 52 2.75 3.66 9.62
CA ASN A 52 3.81 2.67 9.51
C ASN A 52 4.17 2.15 10.89
N VAL A 53 4.23 0.82 11.02
CA VAL A 53 4.49 0.14 12.29
C VAL A 53 5.64 -0.84 12.09
N LYS A 54 6.58 -0.84 13.03
CA LYS A 54 7.69 -1.81 13.03
C LYS A 54 7.16 -3.19 13.39
N LEU A 55 7.42 -4.19 12.55
CA LEU A 55 7.05 -5.56 12.84
C LEU A 55 7.83 -6.04 14.08
N THR A 56 7.10 -6.40 15.13
CA THR A 56 7.66 -7.07 16.31
C THR A 56 7.54 -8.58 16.12
N ARG A 57 8.55 -9.32 16.57
CA ARG A 57 8.51 -10.78 16.51
C ARG A 57 7.49 -11.27 17.53
N GLN A 58 6.53 -12.06 17.09
CA GLN A 58 5.58 -12.70 17.99
C GLN A 58 6.34 -13.69 18.88
N ALA A 59 6.22 -13.53 20.20
CA ALA A 59 6.72 -14.53 21.13
C ALA A 59 5.91 -15.82 20.94
N LYS A 60 6.58 -16.97 20.76
CA LYS A 60 5.89 -18.26 20.66
C LYS A 60 5.13 -18.50 21.96
N SER A 61 3.82 -18.72 21.88
CA SER A 61 3.06 -19.29 23.01
C SER A 61 3.69 -20.65 23.35
N LYS A 62 3.94 -20.87 24.64
CA LYS A 62 4.24 -22.21 25.17
C LYS A 62 3.00 -23.08 25.09
#